data_AF-A0A5M7PAV0-F1
#
_entry.id   AF-A0A5M7PAV0-F1
#
_cell.length_a   1.000
_cell.length_b   1.000
_cell.length_c   1.000
_cell.angle_alpha   90.00
_cell.angle_beta   90.00
_cell.angle_gamma   90.00
#
_symmetry.space_group_name_H-M   'P 1'
#
loop_
_entity.id
_entity.type
_entity.pdbx_description
1 polymer ?
#
loop_
_entity_poly.entity_id
_entity_poly.type
_entity_poly.pdbx_seq_one_letter_code
_entity_poly.pdbx_strand_id
1 'polypeptide(L)'
;ERRLAYVGITRAQKELTFTLCRERRQYGELIRPEPSRFLLELPQDDLQWETERKVVSAEERMKTGQSRVAGLRAMLDKAKKS
;
A
#
# COMPACT_ATOMS: atom_id res chain seq x y z
N GLU A 1 12.68 -20.01 11.55
CA GLU A 1 12.10 -18.70 11.14
C GLU A 1 10.71 -18.39 11.70
N ARG A 2 9.80 -19.36 11.88
CA ARG A 2 8.45 -19.12 12.46
C ARG A 2 8.46 -18.31 13.76
N ARG A 3 9.34 -18.65 14.70
CA ARG A 3 9.48 -17.91 15.98
C ARG A 3 9.96 -16.47 15.77
N LEU A 4 10.79 -16.20 14.76
CA LEU A 4 11.23 -14.85 14.44
C LEU A 4 10.07 -14.01 13.89
N ALA A 5 9.28 -14.57 12.97
CA ALA A 5 8.09 -13.90 12.45
C ALA A 5 7.08 -13.59 13.57
N TYR A 6 6.82 -14.56 14.45
CA TYR A 6 5.94 -14.38 15.61
C TYR A 6 6.42 -13.27 16.54
N VAL A 7 7.71 -13.25 16.89
CA VAL A 7 8.27 -12.16 17.71
C VAL A 7 8.15 -10.83 16.99
N GLY A 8 8.42 -10.75 15.69
CA GLY A 8 8.25 -9.53 14.91
C GLY A 8 6.81 -9.00 14.94
N ILE A 9 5.83 -9.88 14.73
CA ILE A 9 4.40 -9.54 14.75
C ILE A 9 3.98 -9.00 16.12
N THR A 10 4.35 -9.73 17.19
CA THR A 10 3.95 -9.39 18.57
C THR A 10 4.65 -8.15 19.15
N ARG A 11 5.60 -7.55 18.42
CA ARG A 11 6.23 -6.28 18.82
C ARG A 11 5.39 -5.05 18.49
N ALA A 12 4.55 -5.12 17.45
CA ALA A 12 3.67 -4.03 17.08
C ALA A 12 2.52 -3.90 18.08
N GLN A 13 2.25 -2.68 18.55
CA GLN A 13 1.17 -2.41 19.52
C GLN A 13 -0.09 -1.78 18.90
N LYS A 14 0.07 -1.09 17.75
CA LYS A 14 -1.01 -0.34 17.10
C LYS A 14 -1.23 -0.82 15.67
N GLU A 15 -0.19 -0.71 14.85
CA GLU A 15 -0.24 -1.05 13.43
C GLU A 15 1.01 -1.85 13.05
N LEU A 16 0.85 -2.77 12.11
CA LEU A 16 1.93 -3.58 11.55
C LEU A 16 1.85 -3.55 10.03
N THR A 17 2.91 -3.06 9.40
CA THR A 17 3.02 -3.04 7.94
C THR A 17 4.09 -4.03 7.51
N PHE A 18 3.73 -4.93 6.60
CA PHE A 18 4.68 -5.81 5.93
C PHE A 18 5.11 -5.19 4.61
N THR A 19 6.38 -5.35 4.26
CA THR A 19 6.92 -4.92 2.97
C THR A 19 7.51 -6.11 2.23
N LEU A 20 7.36 -6.11 0.90
CA LEU A 20 7.90 -7.13 0.01
C LEU A 20 8.50 -6.47 -1.22
N CYS A 21 9.54 -7.08 -1.79
CA CYS A 21 10.17 -6.61 -3.01
C CYS A 21 9.76 -7.49 -4.18
N ARG A 22 9.32 -6.90 -5.30
CA ARG A 22 9.04 -7.64 -6.53
C ARG A 22 10.31 -8.22 -7.15
N GLU A 23 11.39 -7.45 -7.10
CA GLU A 23 12.72 -7.85 -7.58
C GLU A 23 13.77 -7.34 -6.58
N ARG A 24 14.84 -8.10 -6.37
CA ARG A 24 16.01 -7.64 -5.61
C ARG A 24 17.29 -8.12 -6.25
N ARG A 25 18.38 -7.38 -6.05
CA ARG A 25 19.72 -7.82 -6.44
C ARG A 25 20.38 -8.52 -5.27
N GLN A 26 20.75 -9.78 -5.46
CA GLN A 26 21.42 -10.58 -4.43
C GLN A 26 22.63 -11.24 -5.07
N TYR A 27 23.81 -11.03 -4.47
CA TYR A 27 25.10 -11.54 -4.99
C TYR A 27 25.35 -11.21 -6.47
N GLY A 28 24.92 -10.03 -6.91
CA GLY A 28 25.10 -9.57 -8.29
C GLY A 28 23.97 -9.96 -9.25
N GLU A 29 23.15 -10.94 -8.91
CA GLU A 29 22.04 -11.44 -9.73
C GLU A 29 20.71 -10.76 -9.39
N LEU A 30 19.86 -10.59 -10.40
CA LEU A 30 18.49 -10.09 -10.22
C LEU A 30 17.55 -11.28 -9.97
N ILE A 31 16.86 -11.26 -8.83
CA ILE A 31 15.92 -12.32 -8.44
C ILE A 31 14.53 -11.76 -8.17
N ARG A 32 13.51 -12.56 -8.46
CA ARG A 32 12.10 -12.29 -8.18
C ARG A 32 11.63 -13.17 -7.02
N PRO A 33 11.71 -12.70 -5.77
CA PRO A 33 11.33 -13.53 -4.65
C PRO A 33 9.81 -13.68 -4.57
N GLU A 34 9.37 -14.86 -4.17
CA GLU A 34 7.98 -15.08 -3.78
C GLU A 34 7.70 -14.44 -2.40
N PRO A 35 6.44 -14.05 -2.13
CA PRO A 35 6.04 -13.57 -0.81
C PRO A 35 6.37 -14.59 0.30
N SER A 36 6.71 -14.09 1.49
CA SER A 36 6.95 -14.96 2.65
C SER A 36 5.72 -15.83 2.93
N ARG A 37 5.92 -17.14 3.08
CA ARG A 37 4.84 -18.08 3.43
C ARG A 37 4.05 -17.68 4.67
N PHE A 38 4.67 -16.96 5.61
CA PHE A 38 4.00 -16.52 6.84
C PHE A 38 2.87 -15.52 6.56
N LEU A 39 2.90 -14.79 5.45
CA LEU A 39 1.79 -13.92 5.06
C LEU A 39 0.52 -14.71 4.68
N LEU A 40 0.69 -15.91 4.12
CA LEU A 40 -0.42 -16.77 3.72
C LEU A 40 -1.02 -17.56 4.90
N GLU A 41 -0.28 -17.68 6.00
CA GLU A 41 -0.73 -18.35 7.22
C GLU A 41 -1.50 -17.39 8.16
N LEU A 42 -1.44 -16.08 7.93
CA LEU A 42 -2.22 -15.10 8.68
C LEU A 42 -3.70 -15.13 8.29
N PRO A 43 -4.61 -14.70 9.18
CA PRO A 43 -6.00 -14.44 8.80
C PRO A 43 -6.05 -13.44 7.65
N GLN A 44 -6.53 -13.85 6.48
CA GLN A 44 -6.50 -13.01 5.27
C GLN A 44 -7.48 -11.83 5.36
N ASP A 45 -8.56 -11.97 6.15
CA ASP A 45 -9.54 -10.90 6.37
C ASP A 45 -8.95 -9.69 7.13
N ASP A 46 -7.88 -9.91 7.89
CA ASP A 46 -7.15 -8.87 8.63
C ASP A 46 -6.02 -8.24 7.80
N LEU A 47 -5.71 -8.79 6.63
CA LEU A 47 -4.65 -8.30 5.75
C LEU A 47 -5.19 -7.38 4.66
N GLN A 48 -4.57 -6.21 4.54
CA GLN A 48 -4.82 -5.28 3.45
C GLN A 48 -3.66 -5.31 2.45
N TRP A 49 -3.89 -5.85 1.25
CA TRP A 49 -2.88 -5.92 0.20
C TRP A 49 -2.87 -4.63 -0.63
N GLU A 50 -1.77 -3.87 -0.58
CA GLU A 50 -1.61 -2.62 -1.38
C GLU A 50 -1.63 -2.86 -2.89
N THR A 51 -1.26 -4.07 -3.35
CA THR A 51 -1.20 -4.41 -4.77
C THR A 51 -2.58 -4.52 -5.43
N GLU A 52 -3.65 -4.69 -4.66
CA GLU A 52 -5.00 -4.63 -5.18
C GLU A 52 -5.40 -3.16 -5.35
N ARG A 53 -4.94 -2.55 -6.44
CA ARG A 53 -5.60 -1.33 -6.94
C ARG A 53 -7.07 -1.70 -7.16
N LYS A 54 -7.96 -1.18 -6.32
CA LYS A 54 -9.40 -1.22 -6.59
C LYS A 54 -9.61 -0.81 -8.04
N VAL A 55 -10.23 -1.67 -8.82
CA VAL A 55 -10.67 -1.32 -10.18
C VAL A 55 -11.78 -0.29 -10.00
N VAL A 56 -11.40 0.97 -9.99
CA VAL A 56 -12.33 2.09 -9.86
C VAL A 56 -13.06 2.22 -11.19
N SER A 57 -14.39 2.25 -11.15
CA SER A 57 -15.21 2.50 -12.34
C SER A 57 -14.82 3.81 -13.02
N ALA A 58 -15.07 3.93 -14.33
CA ALA A 58 -14.79 5.16 -15.07
C ALA A 58 -15.51 6.38 -14.44
N GLU A 59 -16.73 6.17 -13.94
CA GLU A 59 -17.56 7.18 -13.29
C GLU A 59 -16.99 7.65 -11.94
N GLU A 60 -16.61 6.72 -11.04
CA GLU A 60 -15.96 7.09 -9.77
C GLU A 60 -14.62 7.78 -10.00
N ARG A 61 -13.88 7.37 -11.03
CA ARG A 61 -12.59 8.00 -11.38
C ARG A 61 -12.80 9.44 -11.87
N MET A 62 -13.80 9.68 -12.73
CA MET A 62 -14.18 11.02 -13.17
C MET A 62 -14.64 11.89 -11.99
N LYS A 63 -15.54 11.38 -11.14
CA LYS A 63 -16.08 12.13 -9.99
C LYS A 63 -14.97 12.52 -9.00
N THR A 64 -14.08 11.58 -8.68
CA THR A 64 -12.93 11.86 -7.80
C THR A 64 -11.96 12.85 -8.44
N GLY A 65 -11.72 12.74 -9.75
CA GLY A 65 -10.89 13.68 -10.51
C GLY A 65 -11.47 15.10 -10.50
N GLN A 66 -12.78 15.24 -10.76
CA GLN A 66 -13.48 16.52 -10.73
C GLN A 66 -13.41 17.19 -9.35
N SER A 67 -13.64 16.43 -8.28
CA SER A 67 -13.53 16.94 -6.90
C SER A 67 -12.12 17.45 -6.57
N ARG A 68 -11.08 16.71 -6.98
CA ARG A 68 -9.68 17.13 -6.79
C ARG A 68 -9.37 18.43 -7.55
N VAL A 69 -9.80 18.54 -8.80
CA VAL A 69 -9.59 19.75 -9.61
C VAL A 69 -10.34 20.95 -9.03
N ALA A 70 -11.57 20.75 -8.53
CA ALA A 70 -12.34 21.80 -7.87
C ALA A 70 -11.64 22.33 -6.61
N GLY A 71 -11.09 21.44 -5.78
CA GLY A 71 -10.31 21.82 -4.60
C GLY A 71 -9.05 22.63 -4.94
N LEU A 72 -8.31 22.20 -5.98
CA LEU A 72 -7.13 22.93 -6.47
C LEU A 72 -7.50 24.33 -6.99
N ARG A 73 -8.60 24.45 -7.74
CA ARG A 73 -9.10 25.76 -8.21
C ARG A 73 -9.43 26.68 -7.03
N ALA A 74 -10.14 26.18 -6.02
CA ALA A 74 -10.48 26.97 -4.84
C ALA A 74 -9.23 27.44 -4.06
N MET A 75 -8.20 26.60 -3.95
CA MET A 75 -6.92 26.97 -3.33
C MET A 75 -6.19 28.06 -4.14
N LEU A 76 -6.17 27.94 -5.46
CA LEU A 76 -5.53 28.94 -6.34
C LEU A 76 -6.27 30.28 -6.32
N ASP A 77 -7.61 30.27 -6.30
CA ASP A 77 -8.41 31.49 -6.19
C ASP A 77 -8.24 32.17 -4.83
N LYS A 78 -8.06 31.39 -3.75
CA LYS A 78 -7.72 31.92 -2.42
C LYS A 78 -6.33 32.56 -2.43
N ALA A 79 -5.36 31.94 -3.08
CA ALA A 79 -4.00 32.48 -3.19
C ALA A 79 -3.92 33.76 -4.05
N LYS A 80 -4.78 33.91 -5.07
CA LYS A 80 -4.88 35.13 -5.89
C LYS A 80 -5.53 36.32 -5.19
N LYS A 81 -6.32 36.07 -4.13
CA LYS A 81 -7.03 37.09 -3.34
C LYS A 81 -6.25 37.55 -2.10
N SER A 82 -5.15 36.87 -1.79
CA SER A 82 -4.14 37.27 -0.79
C SER A 82 -3.08 38.13 -1.45
#